data_AF-A0A3D5R5N7-F1
#
_entry.id   AF-A0A3D5R5N7-F1
#
_cell.length_a   1.000
_cell.length_b   1.000
_cell.length_c   1.000
_cell.angle_alpha   90.00
_cell.angle_beta   90.00
_cell.angle_gamma   90.00
#
_symmetry.space_group_name_H-M   'P 1'
#
loop_
_entity.id
_entity.type
_entity.pdbx_description
1 polymer ?
#
loop_
_entity_poly.entity_id
_entity_poly.type
_entity_poly.pdbx_seq_one_letter_code
_entity_poly.pdbx_strand_id
1 'polypeptide(L)'
;PVTRGTAQNPDIFFQAKESANSFYTDIPDVVADYMKEMEKITGREYKPFNYYGAEDAENIIVAMGSVTETIEETVDYLNKNGEKVGLVKVHLYRPFSEKYFFDILPKTVKKIAVLDRTKEIGSLGEPLYLDVKAMFYDKEERPLIVGGRYGLGSKDTTPSQIKAVYDNLNTNEPKNGFTIGIIDDVTFTSLLEKETIYTSPESTIKCKFWGLGSDGTVGANKNAIKIIGDNTDMYAQGYFSYDSKKSGGITVSHLRFGEEPIKSTYLVNRADFVSCSQQSYVDKYDLLKGLKEGGNFLLNTLWTQEELDKNLPADLKKYIAENDINFYTINATKIAEDIGLGHRINMVMQSAFFDLAKVIPQEEAVKYLKEAIEKTYGKKGEKIVQMNKEAVDKGISELVKVDVPESWKGAEDECADVETGKEKPEFIKNVLEPVNRQEGDDLPVSTFVGREDGTFPQGTAAFEKRGIAVNVPEWQIDNCIQCNQCSFVCPHAVIRPFLVDEDEKKNAPEAFETKKAMGKGLEGLEYRIQISPLDCTGCGNCADVCPAKEKALIMKPIETQVDVQSPNWDYAMENVKIKDNLMNKGTVKGSQFAQPLLEFSGACAGCGETPYA
;
A
#
# COMPACT_ATOMS: atom_id res chain seq x y z
N PRO A 1 16.50 -28.69 47.03
CA PRO A 1 16.09 -28.92 45.62
C PRO A 1 14.58 -29.10 45.57
N VAL A 2 13.90 -28.75 44.46
CA VAL A 2 12.45 -28.95 44.28
C VAL A 2 12.16 -29.59 42.93
N THR A 3 11.06 -30.35 42.83
CA THR A 3 10.56 -30.98 41.59
C THR A 3 9.34 -30.20 41.10
N ARG A 4 9.27 -29.89 39.79
CA ARG A 4 8.15 -29.17 39.14
C ARG A 4 7.72 -29.90 37.87
N GLY A 5 6.47 -29.72 37.45
CA GLY A 5 5.93 -30.35 36.23
C GLY A 5 5.70 -31.85 36.35
N THR A 6 5.25 -32.31 37.52
CA THR A 6 4.93 -33.72 37.74
C THR A 6 3.69 -34.14 36.93
N ALA A 7 3.61 -35.41 36.54
CA ALA A 7 2.35 -36.00 36.09
C ALA A 7 1.45 -36.22 37.31
N GLN A 8 0.18 -35.83 37.21
CA GLN A 8 -0.82 -35.94 38.28
C GLN A 8 -2.05 -36.68 37.76
N ASN A 9 -2.62 -37.54 38.59
CA ASN A 9 -3.87 -38.25 38.30
C ASN A 9 -5.10 -37.33 38.57
N PRO A 10 -6.32 -37.76 38.18
CA PRO A 10 -7.55 -37.00 38.42
C PRO A 10 -7.87 -36.73 39.89
N ASP A 11 -7.27 -37.49 40.82
CA ASP A 11 -7.48 -37.39 42.27
C ASP A 11 -6.95 -36.08 42.89
N ILE A 12 -5.91 -35.47 42.29
CA ILE A 12 -5.30 -34.23 42.80
C ILE A 12 -5.17 -33.10 41.77
N PHE A 13 -5.26 -33.40 40.46
CA PHE A 13 -4.98 -32.41 39.43
C PHE A 13 -5.94 -31.20 39.50
N PHE A 14 -7.23 -31.43 39.75
CA PHE A 14 -8.22 -30.35 39.79
C PHE A 14 -7.97 -29.39 40.97
N GLN A 15 -7.77 -29.92 42.18
CA GLN A 15 -7.46 -29.13 43.37
C GLN A 15 -6.14 -28.36 43.20
N ALA A 16 -5.13 -28.99 42.59
CA ALA A 16 -3.87 -28.33 42.30
C ALA A 16 -4.02 -27.18 41.29
N LYS A 17 -4.92 -27.30 40.30
CA LYS A 17 -5.22 -26.21 39.36
C LYS A 17 -5.95 -25.04 40.01
N GLU A 18 -6.98 -25.31 40.81
CA GLU A 18 -7.73 -24.26 41.54
C GLU A 18 -6.87 -23.57 42.62
N SER A 19 -5.80 -24.21 43.10
CA SER A 19 -4.90 -23.58 44.08
C SER A 19 -4.20 -22.32 43.55
N ALA A 20 -4.20 -22.10 42.23
CA ALA A 20 -3.65 -20.89 41.62
C ALA A 20 -4.62 -19.70 41.62
N ASN A 21 -5.91 -19.88 41.95
CA ASN A 21 -6.95 -18.85 41.77
C ASN A 21 -6.64 -17.53 42.48
N SER A 22 -6.10 -17.58 43.70
CA SER A 22 -5.75 -16.38 44.47
C SER A 22 -4.72 -15.50 43.74
N PHE A 23 -3.84 -16.10 42.94
CA PHE A 23 -2.90 -15.32 42.13
C PHE A 23 -3.60 -14.58 41.00
N TYR A 24 -4.74 -15.06 40.50
CA TYR A 24 -5.49 -14.42 39.41
C TYR A 24 -6.53 -13.41 39.90
N THR A 25 -7.13 -13.62 41.08
CA THR A 25 -8.08 -12.66 41.67
C THR A 25 -7.44 -11.32 41.97
N ASP A 26 -6.15 -11.33 42.31
CA ASP A 26 -5.43 -10.13 42.78
C ASP A 26 -4.78 -9.36 41.62
N ILE A 27 -4.57 -9.99 40.44
CA ILE A 27 -3.92 -9.36 39.28
C ILE A 27 -4.58 -8.04 38.85
N PRO A 28 -5.92 -7.92 38.73
CA PRO A 28 -6.54 -6.67 38.32
C PRO A 28 -6.18 -5.49 39.21
N ASP A 29 -6.16 -5.70 40.54
CA ASP A 29 -5.81 -4.66 41.51
C ASP A 29 -4.32 -4.30 41.41
N VAL A 30 -3.43 -5.31 41.28
CA VAL A 30 -1.99 -5.08 41.07
C VAL A 30 -1.72 -4.28 39.80
N VAL A 31 -2.39 -4.61 38.68
CA VAL A 31 -2.25 -3.88 37.42
C VAL A 31 -2.73 -2.44 37.56
N ALA A 32 -3.90 -2.23 38.18
CA ALA A 32 -4.45 -0.89 38.41
C ALA A 32 -3.51 -0.04 39.27
N ASP A 33 -2.86 -0.62 40.28
CA ASP A 33 -1.90 0.11 41.13
C ASP A 33 -0.63 0.49 40.37
N TYR A 34 -0.06 -0.39 39.53
CA TYR A 34 1.07 -0.02 38.68
C TYR A 34 0.72 1.03 37.62
N MET A 35 -0.51 1.03 37.11
CA MET A 35 -0.98 2.09 36.20
C MET A 35 -1.01 3.46 36.90
N LYS A 36 -1.44 3.52 38.17
CA LYS A 36 -1.36 4.74 38.99
C LYS A 36 0.10 5.16 39.24
N GLU A 37 1.00 4.22 39.52
CA GLU A 37 2.43 4.54 39.66
C GLU A 37 3.03 5.11 38.36
N MET A 38 2.60 4.60 37.20
CA MET A 38 3.00 5.15 35.90
C MET A 38 2.45 6.57 35.68
N GLU A 39 1.22 6.84 36.08
CA GLU A 39 0.63 8.18 36.04
C GLU A 39 1.46 9.18 36.86
N LYS A 40 1.89 8.81 38.07
CA LYS A 40 2.76 9.67 38.90
C LYS A 40 4.08 10.06 38.23
N ILE A 41 4.63 9.19 37.39
CA ILE A 41 5.90 9.43 36.69
C ILE A 41 5.68 10.20 35.40
N THR A 42 4.61 9.90 34.67
CA THR A 42 4.45 10.31 33.27
C THR A 42 3.37 11.35 33.04
N GLY A 43 2.50 11.58 34.03
CA GLY A 43 1.29 12.38 33.92
C GLY A 43 0.17 11.75 33.07
N ARG A 44 0.38 10.54 32.52
CA ARG A 44 -0.61 9.84 31.69
C ARG A 44 -1.41 8.86 32.53
N GLU A 45 -2.72 9.08 32.61
CA GLU A 45 -3.64 8.23 33.34
C GLU A 45 -3.98 6.96 32.52
N TYR A 46 -3.85 5.80 33.16
CA TYR A 46 -4.31 4.52 32.63
C TYR A 46 -5.08 3.78 33.71
N LYS A 47 -6.08 3.01 33.30
CA LYS A 47 -6.88 2.11 34.13
C LYS A 47 -7.07 0.79 33.40
N PRO A 48 -7.48 -0.29 34.09
CA PRO A 48 -7.89 -1.53 33.40
C PRO A 48 -8.92 -1.27 32.28
N PHE A 49 -9.83 -0.33 32.54
CA PHE A 49 -10.77 0.24 31.58
C PHE A 49 -10.80 1.76 31.73
N ASN A 50 -10.73 2.50 30.62
CA ASN A 50 -10.89 3.95 30.61
C ASN A 50 -12.17 4.34 29.88
N TYR A 51 -12.99 5.19 30.50
CA TYR A 51 -14.11 5.85 29.81
C TYR A 51 -13.66 7.16 29.16
N TYR A 52 -14.22 7.47 27.99
CA TYR A 52 -14.05 8.74 27.30
C TYR A 52 -15.35 9.15 26.62
N GLY A 53 -15.74 10.43 26.72
CA GLY A 53 -16.93 10.98 26.07
C GLY A 53 -17.86 11.70 27.04
N ALA A 54 -19.12 11.88 26.63
CA ALA A 54 -20.09 12.63 27.42
C ALA A 54 -20.39 11.94 28.75
N GLU A 55 -20.45 12.67 29.86
CA GLU A 55 -20.78 12.10 31.17
C GLU A 55 -22.21 11.52 31.23
N ASP A 56 -23.10 12.04 30.38
CA ASP A 56 -24.49 11.62 30.23
C ASP A 56 -24.75 10.84 28.93
N ALA A 57 -23.72 10.16 28.40
CA ALA A 57 -23.86 9.35 27.20
C ALA A 57 -24.91 8.25 27.37
N GLU A 58 -25.76 8.08 26.34
CA GLU A 58 -26.74 6.98 26.29
C GLU A 58 -26.24 5.81 25.42
N ASN A 59 -25.36 6.09 24.46
CA ASN A 59 -24.80 5.13 23.53
C ASN A 59 -23.28 5.12 23.63
N ILE A 60 -22.70 3.94 23.85
CA ILE A 60 -21.24 3.81 23.93
C ILE A 60 -20.71 2.69 23.05
N ILE A 61 -19.42 2.80 22.69
CA ILE A 61 -18.65 1.71 22.11
C ILE A 61 -17.71 1.13 23.17
N VAL A 62 -17.54 -0.19 23.19
CA VAL A 62 -16.48 -0.88 23.95
C VAL A 62 -15.52 -1.49 22.93
N ALA A 63 -14.24 -1.13 22.99
CA ALA A 63 -13.24 -1.60 22.03
C ALA A 63 -11.84 -1.72 22.66
N MET A 64 -10.94 -2.39 21.94
CA MET A 64 -9.57 -2.65 22.37
C MET A 64 -8.56 -2.38 21.25
N GLY A 65 -7.36 -1.91 21.63
CA GLY A 65 -6.26 -1.66 20.69
C GLY A 65 -6.41 -0.33 19.94
N SER A 66 -5.73 -0.19 18.79
CA SER A 66 -5.57 1.11 18.12
C SER A 66 -6.87 1.82 17.77
N VAL A 67 -7.95 1.07 17.48
CA VAL A 67 -9.25 1.65 17.10
C VAL A 67 -9.80 2.60 18.17
N THR A 68 -9.40 2.44 19.44
CA THR A 68 -9.86 3.32 20.51
C THR A 68 -9.44 4.77 20.29
N GLU A 69 -8.34 5.03 19.59
CA GLU A 69 -7.90 6.39 19.26
C GLU A 69 -8.79 6.99 18.16
N THR A 70 -9.11 6.23 17.12
CA THR A 70 -10.05 6.67 16.07
C THR A 70 -11.47 6.85 16.62
N ILE A 71 -11.92 5.97 17.52
CA ILE A 71 -13.23 6.13 18.15
C ILE A 71 -13.23 7.38 19.04
N GLU A 72 -12.17 7.61 19.82
CA GLU A 72 -12.05 8.82 20.63
C GLU A 72 -12.13 10.10 19.79
N GLU A 73 -11.36 10.17 18.69
CA GLU A 73 -11.42 11.29 17.74
C GLU A 73 -12.83 11.48 17.14
N THR A 74 -13.54 10.37 16.89
CA THR A 74 -14.92 10.40 16.39
C THR A 74 -15.89 10.88 17.47
N VAL A 75 -15.71 10.44 18.72
CA VAL A 75 -16.50 10.89 19.89
C VAL A 75 -16.34 12.40 20.09
N ASP A 76 -15.12 12.93 19.97
CA ASP A 76 -14.86 14.38 20.03
C ASP A 76 -15.68 15.14 18.99
N TYR A 77 -15.68 14.67 17.74
CA TYR A 77 -16.44 15.26 16.66
C TYR A 77 -17.96 15.19 16.89
N LEU A 78 -18.49 14.03 17.28
CA LEU A 78 -19.93 13.82 17.45
C LEU A 78 -20.46 14.60 18.67
N ASN A 79 -19.75 14.61 19.79
CA ASN A 79 -20.15 15.35 20.98
C ASN A 79 -20.10 16.86 20.75
N LYS A 80 -19.10 17.37 19.99
CA LYS A 80 -19.06 18.78 19.56
C LYS A 80 -20.28 19.16 18.71
N ASN A 81 -20.84 18.21 17.98
CA ASN A 81 -22.05 18.37 17.16
C ASN A 81 -23.36 18.04 17.91
N GLY A 82 -23.30 17.90 19.24
CA GLY A 82 -24.48 17.79 20.10
C GLY A 82 -24.97 16.35 20.35
N GLU A 83 -24.29 15.34 19.83
CA GLU A 83 -24.54 13.95 20.23
C GLU A 83 -24.02 13.69 21.65
N LYS A 84 -24.52 12.61 22.27
CA LYS A 84 -24.12 12.20 23.63
C LYS A 84 -23.59 10.77 23.58
N VAL A 85 -22.37 10.64 23.11
CA VAL A 85 -21.71 9.36 22.88
C VAL A 85 -20.45 9.22 23.71
N GLY A 86 -20.06 7.97 23.93
CA GLY A 86 -18.84 7.63 24.66
C GLY A 86 -18.18 6.35 24.19
N LEU A 87 -17.01 6.08 24.77
CA LEU A 87 -16.12 4.97 24.48
C LEU A 87 -15.60 4.40 25.80
N VAL A 88 -15.56 3.08 25.90
CA VAL A 88 -14.78 2.35 26.90
C VAL A 88 -13.59 1.71 26.20
N LYS A 89 -12.39 2.13 26.59
CA LYS A 89 -11.11 1.56 26.16
C LYS A 89 -10.75 0.40 27.08
N VAL A 90 -10.56 -0.79 26.51
CA VAL A 90 -10.10 -1.98 27.26
C VAL A 90 -8.58 -2.04 27.21
N HIS A 91 -7.92 -1.92 28.38
CA HIS A 91 -6.47 -2.08 28.50
C HIS A 91 -6.09 -3.45 29.10
N LEU A 92 -6.82 -3.90 30.13
CA LEU A 92 -6.64 -5.22 30.73
C LEU A 92 -7.77 -6.16 30.30
N TYR A 93 -7.54 -6.91 29.22
CA TYR A 93 -8.54 -7.88 28.74
C TYR A 93 -8.63 -9.13 29.60
N ARG A 94 -7.52 -9.59 30.20
CA ARG A 94 -7.48 -10.76 31.10
C ARG A 94 -6.52 -10.56 32.27
N PRO A 95 -6.94 -10.87 33.51
CA PRO A 95 -8.30 -11.22 33.94
C PRO A 95 -9.31 -10.08 33.71
N PHE A 96 -10.52 -10.41 33.23
CA PHE A 96 -11.55 -9.41 32.92
C PHE A 96 -12.25 -9.00 34.22
N SER A 97 -12.10 -7.74 34.65
CA SER A 97 -12.57 -7.28 35.96
C SER A 97 -13.87 -6.50 35.88
N GLU A 98 -14.97 -7.11 36.37
CA GLU A 98 -16.27 -6.44 36.52
C GLU A 98 -16.15 -5.16 37.36
N LYS A 99 -15.43 -5.24 38.49
CA LYS A 99 -15.21 -4.11 39.41
C LYS A 99 -14.75 -2.87 38.66
N TYR A 100 -13.63 -2.98 37.94
CA TYR A 100 -13.06 -1.84 37.22
C TYR A 100 -13.85 -1.41 35.99
N PHE A 101 -14.61 -2.31 35.37
CA PHE A 101 -15.49 -1.96 34.24
C PHE A 101 -16.68 -1.11 34.71
N PHE A 102 -17.35 -1.51 35.78
CA PHE A 102 -18.52 -0.78 36.29
C PHE A 102 -18.16 0.52 37.01
N ASP A 103 -16.95 0.63 37.58
CA ASP A 103 -16.46 1.87 38.21
C ASP A 103 -16.40 3.06 37.23
N ILE A 104 -16.22 2.80 35.94
CA ILE A 104 -16.08 3.83 34.90
C ILE A 104 -17.32 4.03 34.04
N LEU A 105 -18.33 3.16 34.16
CA LEU A 105 -19.47 3.13 33.25
C LEU A 105 -20.51 4.19 33.65
N PRO A 106 -20.89 5.14 32.75
CA PRO A 106 -21.96 6.07 33.05
C PRO A 106 -23.30 5.35 33.26
N LYS A 107 -24.05 5.76 34.28
CA LYS A 107 -25.36 5.17 34.62
C LYS A 107 -26.46 5.46 33.59
N THR A 108 -26.22 6.42 32.71
CA THR A 108 -27.14 6.82 31.64
C THR A 108 -27.08 5.90 30.41
N VAL A 109 -26.11 4.99 30.35
CA VAL A 109 -25.91 4.10 29.20
C VAL A 109 -27.12 3.18 29.01
N LYS A 110 -27.71 3.24 27.82
CA LYS A 110 -28.85 2.41 27.39
C LYS A 110 -28.45 1.40 26.32
N LYS A 111 -27.45 1.69 25.50
CA LYS A 111 -27.00 0.81 24.42
C LYS A 111 -25.48 0.78 24.28
N ILE A 112 -24.95 -0.40 24.01
CA ILE A 112 -23.52 -0.68 23.89
C ILE A 112 -23.27 -1.41 22.57
N ALA A 113 -22.34 -0.90 21.77
CA ALA A 113 -21.73 -1.67 20.68
C ALA A 113 -20.34 -2.16 21.11
N VAL A 114 -20.09 -3.46 21.00
CA VAL A 114 -18.79 -4.05 21.28
C VAL A 114 -18.09 -4.37 19.96
N LEU A 115 -16.87 -3.86 19.78
CA LEU A 115 -16.11 -4.03 18.55
C LEU A 115 -14.95 -5.00 18.75
N ASP A 116 -14.98 -6.10 18.00
CA ASP A 116 -13.99 -7.16 18.03
C ASP A 116 -13.16 -7.19 16.74
N ARG A 117 -11.83 -7.23 16.88
CA ARG A 117 -10.88 -7.36 15.75
C ARG A 117 -10.52 -8.82 15.49
N THR A 118 -11.52 -9.68 15.46
CA THR A 118 -11.37 -11.13 15.22
C THR A 118 -12.64 -11.71 14.58
N LYS A 119 -12.59 -12.97 14.15
CA LYS A 119 -13.74 -13.73 13.65
C LYS A 119 -13.66 -15.16 14.14
N GLU A 120 -14.61 -15.57 14.98
CA GLU A 120 -14.75 -16.95 15.42
C GLU A 120 -15.92 -17.61 14.69
N ILE A 121 -15.60 -18.49 13.73
CA ILE A 121 -16.61 -19.05 12.84
C ILE A 121 -17.50 -20.03 13.62
N GLY A 122 -18.81 -19.74 13.66
CA GLY A 122 -19.82 -20.57 14.33
C GLY A 122 -20.00 -20.28 15.82
N SER A 123 -19.31 -19.29 16.39
CA SER A 123 -19.54 -18.87 17.77
C SER A 123 -20.86 -18.09 17.91
N LEU A 124 -21.34 -17.92 19.14
CA LEU A 124 -22.50 -17.06 19.46
C LEU A 124 -22.19 -15.56 19.36
N GLY A 125 -20.92 -15.21 19.18
CA GLY A 125 -20.39 -13.86 19.13
C GLY A 125 -18.90 -13.85 19.43
N GLU A 126 -18.25 -12.72 19.20
CA GLU A 126 -16.81 -12.57 19.38
C GLU A 126 -16.40 -12.42 20.86
N PRO A 127 -15.13 -12.66 21.23
CA PRO A 127 -14.71 -12.80 22.62
C PRO A 127 -15.03 -11.59 23.51
N LEU A 128 -14.72 -10.37 23.08
CA LEU A 128 -14.97 -9.18 23.90
C LEU A 128 -16.48 -8.93 24.03
N TYR A 129 -17.24 -9.10 22.95
CA TYR A 129 -18.70 -9.07 22.98
C TYR A 129 -19.30 -10.05 23.99
N LEU A 130 -18.83 -11.30 24.00
CA LEU A 130 -19.31 -12.33 24.93
C LEU A 130 -18.97 -11.99 26.38
N ASP A 131 -17.76 -11.51 26.66
CA ASP A 131 -17.37 -11.10 28.01
C ASP A 131 -18.25 -9.94 28.52
N VAL A 132 -18.45 -8.92 27.69
CA VAL A 132 -19.30 -7.77 28.03
C VAL A 132 -20.73 -8.24 28.29
N LYS A 133 -21.31 -9.08 27.43
CA LYS A 133 -22.65 -9.62 27.68
C LYS A 133 -22.75 -10.44 28.95
N ALA A 134 -21.75 -11.27 29.24
CA ALA A 134 -21.74 -12.11 30.43
C ALA A 134 -21.75 -11.25 31.72
N MET A 135 -20.98 -10.17 31.77
CA MET A 135 -20.93 -9.27 32.94
C MET A 135 -22.28 -8.62 33.29
N PHE A 136 -23.14 -8.36 32.28
CA PHE A 136 -24.45 -7.75 32.50
C PHE A 136 -25.57 -8.76 32.80
N TYR A 137 -25.31 -10.07 32.65
CA TYR A 137 -26.36 -11.10 32.71
C TYR A 137 -27.18 -11.06 34.01
N ASP A 138 -26.49 -10.92 35.15
CA ASP A 138 -27.11 -10.88 36.49
C ASP A 138 -27.30 -9.47 37.06
N LYS A 139 -27.10 -8.41 36.26
CA LYS A 139 -27.33 -7.02 36.70
C LYS A 139 -28.79 -6.62 36.48
N GLU A 140 -29.31 -5.70 37.29
CA GLU A 140 -30.65 -5.12 37.08
C GLU A 140 -30.67 -4.19 35.87
N GLU A 141 -29.65 -3.34 35.77
CA GLU A 141 -29.41 -2.48 34.61
C GLU A 141 -28.84 -3.32 33.47
N ARG A 142 -29.61 -3.48 32.40
CA ARG A 142 -29.24 -4.28 31.23
C ARG A 142 -29.38 -3.44 29.97
N PRO A 143 -28.34 -2.67 29.58
CA PRO A 143 -28.37 -1.97 28.30
C PRO A 143 -28.50 -2.97 27.15
N LEU A 144 -29.00 -2.52 26.01
CA LEU A 144 -28.97 -3.34 24.79
C LEU A 144 -27.51 -3.47 24.32
N ILE A 145 -27.04 -4.71 24.14
CA ILE A 145 -25.64 -4.98 23.76
C ILE A 145 -25.60 -5.67 22.40
N VAL A 146 -24.96 -5.01 21.43
CA VAL A 146 -24.70 -5.54 20.09
C VAL A 146 -23.20 -5.71 19.86
N GLY A 147 -22.81 -6.71 19.08
CA GLY A 147 -21.43 -7.01 18.69
C GLY A 147 -21.19 -6.74 17.22
N GLY A 148 -19.99 -6.27 16.89
CA GLY A 148 -19.56 -6.04 15.52
C GLY A 148 -18.09 -6.34 15.31
N ARG A 149 -17.73 -6.70 14.08
CA ARG A 149 -16.36 -6.97 13.67
C ARG A 149 -15.79 -5.86 12.80
N TYR A 150 -14.49 -5.61 12.95
CA TYR A 150 -13.78 -4.60 12.17
C TYR A 150 -12.31 -5.00 11.93
N GLY A 151 -11.65 -4.31 11.01
CA GLY A 151 -10.18 -4.24 10.95
C GLY A 151 -9.42 -5.55 10.71
N LEU A 152 -10.08 -6.62 10.25
CA LEU A 152 -9.43 -7.91 9.96
C LEU A 152 -8.40 -7.74 8.87
N GLY A 153 -7.23 -8.37 9.03
CA GLY A 153 -6.14 -8.27 8.05
C GLY A 153 -5.65 -6.83 7.83
N SER A 154 -5.80 -5.95 8.81
CA SER A 154 -5.49 -4.52 8.69
C SER A 154 -6.39 -3.73 7.74
N LYS A 155 -7.62 -4.21 7.47
CA LYS A 155 -8.66 -3.38 6.84
C LYS A 155 -8.75 -2.03 7.54
N ASP A 156 -8.70 -0.94 6.77
CA ASP A 156 -8.74 0.41 7.34
C ASP A 156 -10.04 0.63 8.11
N THR A 157 -9.98 1.38 9.22
CA THR A 157 -11.15 1.64 10.06
C THR A 157 -11.28 3.13 10.29
N THR A 158 -12.19 3.75 9.55
CA THR A 158 -12.29 5.22 9.45
C THR A 158 -13.29 5.80 10.45
N PRO A 159 -13.23 7.12 10.73
CA PRO A 159 -14.24 7.81 11.53
C PRO A 159 -15.68 7.65 11.00
N SER A 160 -15.87 7.63 9.67
CA SER A 160 -17.17 7.36 9.05
C SER A 160 -17.74 5.99 9.41
N GLN A 161 -16.88 4.97 9.45
CA GLN A 161 -17.28 3.63 9.84
C GLN A 161 -17.63 3.55 11.33
N ILE A 162 -16.89 4.27 12.18
CA ILE A 162 -17.23 4.39 13.60
C ILE A 162 -18.57 5.14 13.78
N LYS A 163 -18.81 6.21 13.02
CA LYS A 163 -20.10 6.89 13.02
C LYS A 163 -21.24 5.94 12.63
N ALA A 164 -21.04 5.08 11.64
CA ALA A 164 -22.04 4.07 11.27
C ALA A 164 -22.40 3.13 12.44
N VAL A 165 -21.46 2.85 13.36
CA VAL A 165 -21.73 2.09 14.60
C VAL A 165 -22.63 2.88 15.56
N TYR A 166 -22.35 4.16 15.79
CA TYR A 166 -23.22 5.01 16.62
C TYR A 166 -24.60 5.21 15.99
N ASP A 167 -24.66 5.40 14.67
CA ASP A 167 -25.93 5.47 13.92
C ASP A 167 -26.74 4.18 14.06
N ASN A 168 -26.08 3.02 14.05
CA ASN A 168 -26.73 1.73 14.30
C ASN A 168 -27.32 1.67 15.73
N LEU A 169 -26.58 2.12 16.75
CA LEU A 169 -27.08 2.23 18.11
C LEU A 169 -28.27 3.20 18.23
N ASN A 170 -28.31 4.27 17.43
CA ASN A 170 -29.42 5.21 17.41
C ASN A 170 -30.73 4.63 16.83
N THR A 171 -30.67 3.49 16.12
CA THR A 171 -31.89 2.83 15.61
C THR A 171 -32.72 2.16 16.71
N ASN A 172 -34.00 1.92 16.44
CA ASN A 172 -34.89 1.21 17.36
C ASN A 172 -34.48 -0.26 17.55
N GLU A 173 -34.01 -0.90 16.48
CA GLU A 173 -33.53 -2.28 16.46
C GLU A 173 -32.10 -2.32 15.89
N PRO A 174 -31.08 -2.00 16.71
CA PRO A 174 -29.69 -2.05 16.27
C PRO A 174 -29.32 -3.43 15.73
N LYS A 175 -28.70 -3.45 14.55
CA LYS A 175 -28.17 -4.68 13.94
C LYS A 175 -27.11 -5.26 14.88
N ASN A 176 -27.23 -6.54 15.22
CA ASN A 176 -26.25 -7.30 15.98
C ASN A 176 -25.43 -8.21 15.03
N GLY A 177 -24.23 -8.59 15.43
CA GLY A 177 -23.33 -9.45 14.64
C GLY A 177 -22.84 -8.80 13.35
N PHE A 178 -22.74 -7.46 13.34
CA PHE A 178 -22.47 -6.67 12.15
C PHE A 178 -20.98 -6.64 11.76
N THR A 179 -20.69 -6.07 10.59
CA THR A 179 -19.33 -5.73 10.14
C THR A 179 -19.25 -4.26 9.73
N ILE A 180 -18.05 -3.68 9.78
CA ILE A 180 -17.76 -2.35 9.21
C ILE A 180 -16.53 -2.43 8.30
N GLY A 181 -16.46 -1.53 7.31
CA GLY A 181 -15.34 -1.45 6.36
C GLY A 181 -15.35 -2.47 5.23
N ILE A 182 -16.48 -3.15 5.00
CA ILE A 182 -16.71 -4.04 3.85
C ILE A 182 -18.15 -3.91 3.33
N ILE A 183 -18.37 -4.37 2.10
CA ILE A 183 -19.71 -4.55 1.53
C ILE A 183 -20.06 -6.04 1.61
N ASP A 184 -20.84 -6.44 2.62
CA ASP A 184 -21.35 -7.80 2.73
C ASP A 184 -22.75 -7.89 2.12
N ASP A 185 -22.79 -8.16 0.82
CA ASP A 185 -23.99 -8.37 0.01
C ASP A 185 -24.46 -9.84 -0.03
N VAL A 186 -23.83 -10.71 0.76
CA VAL A 186 -24.17 -12.15 0.84
C VAL A 186 -24.92 -12.44 2.11
N THR A 187 -24.37 -12.05 3.26
CA THR A 187 -24.99 -12.25 4.59
C THR A 187 -25.56 -10.98 5.21
N PHE A 188 -25.43 -9.84 4.51
CA PHE A 188 -26.02 -8.55 4.89
C PHE A 188 -25.63 -8.07 6.30
N THR A 189 -24.43 -8.45 6.77
CA THR A 189 -23.94 -8.09 8.10
C THR A 189 -23.32 -6.69 8.12
N SER A 190 -22.87 -6.14 6.99
CA SER A 190 -22.22 -4.83 6.98
C SER A 190 -23.17 -3.69 7.34
N LEU A 191 -22.64 -2.67 8.01
CA LEU A 191 -23.31 -1.39 8.22
C LEU A 191 -23.03 -0.45 7.04
N LEU A 192 -24.03 0.34 6.67
CA LEU A 192 -23.90 1.34 5.62
C LEU A 192 -23.26 2.62 6.16
N GLU A 193 -22.20 3.08 5.50
CA GLU A 193 -21.65 4.41 5.70
C GLU A 193 -22.57 5.44 5.03
N LYS A 194 -23.34 6.19 5.82
CA LYS A 194 -24.31 7.17 5.29
C LYS A 194 -23.65 8.45 4.80
N GLU A 195 -22.54 8.83 5.44
CA GLU A 195 -21.83 10.09 5.17
C GLU A 195 -20.33 9.96 5.44
N THR A 196 -19.56 10.73 4.67
CA THR A 196 -18.12 10.85 4.88
C THR A 196 -17.83 12.00 5.84
N ILE A 197 -17.23 11.70 7.00
CA ILE A 197 -16.81 12.69 7.99
C ILE A 197 -15.29 12.78 8.05
N TYR A 198 -14.79 13.96 8.40
CA TYR A 198 -13.37 14.23 8.62
C TYR A 198 -13.20 14.77 10.03
N THR A 199 -12.61 13.97 10.92
CA THR A 199 -12.55 14.24 12.36
C THR A 199 -11.19 14.71 12.84
N SER A 200 -10.14 14.55 12.03
CA SER A 200 -8.80 15.07 12.36
C SER A 200 -8.86 16.58 12.60
N PRO A 201 -8.15 17.12 13.61
CA PRO A 201 -8.11 18.56 13.86
C PRO A 201 -7.75 19.37 12.60
N GLU A 202 -8.38 20.52 12.41
CA GLU A 202 -8.17 21.36 11.21
C GLU A 202 -6.73 21.84 11.08
N SER A 203 -6.04 22.07 12.20
CA SER A 203 -4.63 22.46 12.26
C SER A 203 -3.66 21.35 11.82
N THR A 204 -4.11 20.09 11.73
CA THR A 204 -3.25 18.96 11.36
C THR A 204 -2.99 18.95 9.86
N ILE A 205 -1.74 19.09 9.46
CA ILE A 205 -1.29 18.95 8.07
C ILE A 205 -1.19 17.47 7.73
N LYS A 206 -1.87 17.05 6.66
CA LYS A 206 -1.99 15.66 6.22
C LYS A 206 -1.38 15.50 4.83
N CYS A 207 -0.40 14.61 4.70
CA CYS A 207 0.36 14.44 3.46
C CYS A 207 0.29 12.99 2.97
N LYS A 208 0.19 12.81 1.65
CA LYS A 208 0.21 11.50 0.99
C LYS A 208 1.31 11.45 -0.07
N PHE A 209 2.11 10.39 -0.08
CA PHE A 209 3.23 10.24 -1.02
C PHE A 209 3.14 8.90 -1.73
N TRP A 210 2.97 8.95 -3.04
CA TRP A 210 3.01 7.82 -3.94
C TRP A 210 4.44 7.62 -4.40
N GLY A 211 5.00 6.45 -4.06
CA GLY A 211 6.38 6.08 -4.35
C GLY A 211 6.52 4.69 -4.95
N LEU A 212 7.70 4.42 -5.49
CA LEU A 212 8.09 3.11 -6.00
C LEU A 212 9.00 2.39 -4.99
N GLY A 213 8.77 1.11 -4.77
CA GLY A 213 9.59 0.30 -3.87
C GLY A 213 11.08 0.38 -4.24
N SER A 214 11.88 0.98 -3.35
CA SER A 214 13.32 1.28 -3.49
C SER A 214 13.70 2.62 -4.14
N ASP A 215 12.76 3.53 -4.38
CA ASP A 215 13.04 4.89 -4.87
C ASP A 215 13.60 5.85 -3.78
N GLY A 216 13.45 5.47 -2.51
CA GLY A 216 13.90 6.23 -1.34
C GLY A 216 12.82 7.13 -0.70
N THR A 217 11.59 7.16 -1.22
CA THR A 217 10.47 7.98 -0.74
C THR A 217 10.12 7.69 0.72
N VAL A 218 9.94 6.42 1.09
CA VAL A 218 9.67 6.00 2.48
C VAL A 218 10.81 6.42 3.42
N GLY A 219 12.06 6.32 2.96
CA GLY A 219 13.24 6.71 3.74
C GLY A 219 13.28 8.22 3.99
N ALA A 220 13.00 9.02 2.94
CA ALA A 220 12.88 10.47 3.03
C ALA A 220 11.74 10.88 3.97
N ASN A 221 10.58 10.23 3.88
CA ASN A 221 9.44 10.51 4.74
C ASN A 221 9.74 10.20 6.23
N LYS A 222 10.38 9.07 6.54
CA LYS A 222 10.85 8.78 7.90
C LYS A 222 11.86 9.80 8.41
N ASN A 223 12.71 10.31 7.53
CA ASN A 223 13.67 11.35 7.87
C ASN A 223 12.96 12.70 8.12
N ALA A 224 11.97 13.06 7.29
CA ALA A 224 11.15 14.26 7.49
C ALA A 224 10.40 14.23 8.81
N ILE A 225 9.80 13.09 9.20
CA ILE A 225 9.17 12.90 10.52
C ILE A 225 10.15 13.21 11.64
N LYS A 226 11.38 12.67 11.57
CA LYS A 226 12.40 12.89 12.60
C LYS A 226 12.86 14.34 12.64
N ILE A 227 13.08 14.97 11.48
CA ILE A 227 13.45 16.38 11.41
C ILE A 227 12.40 17.24 12.09
N ILE A 228 11.12 17.03 11.76
CA ILE A 228 10.03 17.84 12.31
C ILE A 228 9.86 17.54 13.80
N GLY A 229 9.77 16.26 14.20
CA GLY A 229 9.56 15.88 15.60
C GLY A 229 10.73 16.16 16.55
N ASP A 230 11.98 16.14 16.07
CA ASP A 230 13.15 16.41 16.91
C ASP A 230 13.46 17.92 17.05
N ASN A 231 12.92 18.76 16.16
CA ASN A 231 13.24 20.20 16.11
C ASN A 231 12.02 21.11 16.30
N THR A 232 10.82 20.56 16.52
CA THR A 232 9.60 21.32 16.80
C THR A 232 8.81 20.67 17.93
N ASP A 233 7.84 21.40 18.49
CA ASP A 233 6.91 20.87 19.50
C ASP A 233 5.70 20.15 18.88
N MET A 234 5.66 19.99 17.55
CA MET A 234 4.56 19.30 16.87
C MET A 234 4.62 17.79 17.07
N TYR A 235 3.44 17.19 17.19
CA TYR A 235 3.28 15.75 17.03
C TYR A 235 3.48 15.38 15.56
N ALA A 236 4.18 14.28 15.33
CA ALA A 236 4.42 13.74 14.00
C ALA A 236 3.99 12.27 13.95
N GLN A 237 3.21 11.92 12.93
CA GLN A 237 2.75 10.56 12.68
C GLN A 237 3.17 10.13 11.27
N GLY A 238 3.59 8.88 11.11
CA GLY A 238 3.83 8.28 9.82
C GLY A 238 3.32 6.84 9.75
N TYR A 239 2.51 6.57 8.74
CA TYR A 239 2.10 5.23 8.33
C TYR A 239 2.54 4.98 6.89
N PHE A 240 2.95 3.76 6.58
CA PHE A 240 3.50 3.40 5.28
C PHE A 240 2.80 2.14 4.79
N SER A 241 1.96 2.30 3.78
CA SER A 241 1.37 1.18 3.05
C SER A 241 2.37 0.69 2.02
N TYR A 242 2.65 -0.62 2.04
CA TYR A 242 3.54 -1.27 1.08
C TYR A 242 2.75 -2.30 0.29
N ASP A 243 3.05 -2.40 -0.99
CA ASP A 243 2.64 -3.53 -1.81
C ASP A 243 3.25 -4.84 -1.28
N SER A 244 2.56 -5.94 -1.57
CA SER A 244 3.05 -7.32 -1.42
C SER A 244 4.28 -7.61 -2.29
N LYS A 245 4.47 -6.87 -3.40
CA LYS A 245 5.59 -7.03 -4.34
C LYS A 245 6.90 -6.57 -3.69
N LYS A 246 7.90 -7.47 -3.65
CA LYS A 246 9.20 -7.22 -2.97
C LYS A 246 10.03 -6.10 -3.61
N SER A 247 9.89 -5.85 -4.91
CA SER A 247 10.54 -4.72 -5.60
C SER A 247 9.67 -4.14 -6.70
N GLY A 248 9.79 -2.82 -6.90
CA GLY A 248 8.97 -2.06 -7.84
C GLY A 248 7.47 -2.13 -7.53
N GLY A 249 7.10 -2.52 -6.31
CA GLY A 249 5.75 -2.41 -5.80
C GLY A 249 5.44 -0.97 -5.45
N ILE A 250 4.15 -0.65 -5.38
CA ILE A 250 3.70 0.66 -4.94
C ILE A 250 3.98 0.86 -3.43
N THR A 251 4.34 2.07 -3.04
CA THR A 251 4.35 2.49 -1.63
C THR A 251 3.54 3.76 -1.48
N VAL A 252 2.62 3.79 -0.52
CA VAL A 252 1.85 5.00 -0.18
C VAL A 252 2.17 5.40 1.26
N SER A 253 2.81 6.55 1.43
CA SER A 253 3.13 7.08 2.75
C SER A 253 2.05 8.07 3.19
N HIS A 254 1.58 7.94 4.43
CA HIS A 254 0.60 8.81 5.05
C HIS A 254 1.26 9.50 6.24
N LEU A 255 1.47 10.81 6.14
CA LEU A 255 2.08 11.61 7.19
C LEU A 255 1.06 12.59 7.77
N ARG A 256 1.16 12.83 9.07
CA ARG A 256 0.40 13.87 9.77
C ARG A 256 1.32 14.66 10.70
N PHE A 257 1.14 15.97 10.73
CA PHE A 257 1.86 16.89 11.61
C PHE A 257 0.87 17.86 12.24
N GLY A 258 0.91 18.06 13.55
CA GLY A 258 -0.01 18.96 14.24
C GLY A 258 0.45 19.31 15.64
N GLU A 259 -0.10 20.41 16.17
CA GLU A 259 0.18 20.87 17.54
C GLU A 259 -0.53 20.01 18.60
N GLU A 260 -1.60 19.32 18.21
CA GLU A 260 -2.38 18.43 19.06
C GLU A 260 -1.95 16.96 18.88
N PRO A 261 -2.10 16.11 19.92
CA PRO A 261 -1.86 14.68 19.80
C PRO A 261 -2.65 14.04 18.66
N ILE A 262 -1.96 13.34 17.76
CA ILE A 262 -2.57 12.74 16.56
C ILE A 262 -3.18 11.37 16.91
N LYS A 263 -4.51 11.31 17.00
CA LYS A 263 -5.29 10.08 17.28
C LYS A 263 -5.70 9.31 16.02
N SER A 264 -5.42 9.85 14.84
CA SER A 264 -5.90 9.32 13.55
C SER A 264 -5.21 8.01 13.15
N THR A 265 -5.60 6.88 13.74
CA THR A 265 -5.05 5.54 13.45
C THR A 265 -5.63 4.88 12.18
N TYR A 266 -5.88 5.70 11.16
CA TYR A 266 -6.44 5.32 9.86
C TYR A 266 -5.69 6.03 8.72
N LEU A 267 -5.90 5.62 7.47
CA LEU A 267 -5.21 6.23 6.32
C LEU A 267 -5.62 7.70 6.12
N VAL A 268 -4.76 8.49 5.47
CA VAL A 268 -5.13 9.88 5.10
C VAL A 268 -6.17 9.82 3.98
N ASN A 269 -7.41 10.17 4.30
CA ASN A 269 -8.55 10.25 3.38
C ASN A 269 -8.88 11.69 2.94
N ARG A 270 -8.33 12.70 3.62
CA ARG A 270 -8.36 14.12 3.22
C ARG A 270 -6.97 14.73 3.36
N ALA A 271 -6.22 14.83 2.27
CA ALA A 271 -4.85 15.32 2.23
C ALA A 271 -4.80 16.82 1.92
N ASP A 272 -3.83 17.51 2.52
CA ASP A 272 -3.44 18.88 2.22
C ASP A 272 -2.36 18.92 1.12
N PHE A 273 -1.54 17.87 1.06
CA PHE A 273 -0.45 17.70 0.11
C PHE A 273 -0.41 16.27 -0.43
N VAL A 274 -0.32 16.12 -1.75
CA VAL A 274 -0.06 14.84 -2.43
C VAL A 274 1.21 14.97 -3.26
N SER A 275 2.09 13.97 -3.18
CA SER A 275 3.23 13.86 -4.09
C SER A 275 3.24 12.52 -4.81
N CYS A 276 3.63 12.52 -6.09
CA CYS A 276 3.90 11.33 -6.87
C CYS A 276 5.33 11.38 -7.39
N SER A 277 6.17 10.43 -6.96
CA SER A 277 7.58 10.34 -7.38
C SER A 277 7.79 9.61 -8.70
N GLN A 278 6.75 8.96 -9.23
CA GLN A 278 6.82 8.08 -10.39
C GLN A 278 5.79 8.47 -11.46
N GLN A 279 6.26 9.04 -12.57
CA GLN A 279 5.41 9.47 -13.69
C GLN A 279 4.46 8.37 -14.20
N SER A 280 4.92 7.11 -14.25
CA SER A 280 4.13 5.98 -14.76
C SER A 280 2.92 5.58 -13.89
N TYR A 281 2.70 6.26 -12.76
CA TYR A 281 1.54 6.07 -11.90
C TYR A 281 0.34 6.93 -12.31
N VAL A 282 0.58 7.98 -13.09
CA VAL A 282 -0.43 8.95 -13.54
C VAL A 282 -1.62 8.27 -14.22
N ASP A 283 -1.37 7.26 -15.06
CA ASP A 283 -2.43 6.55 -15.81
C ASP A 283 -2.95 5.28 -15.11
N LYS A 284 -2.49 4.99 -13.88
CA LYS A 284 -2.72 3.70 -13.22
C LYS A 284 -3.50 3.80 -11.91
N TYR A 285 -3.38 4.92 -11.23
CA TYR A 285 -3.93 5.10 -9.89
C TYR A 285 -4.63 6.44 -9.81
N ASP A 286 -5.72 6.49 -9.04
CA ASP A 286 -6.33 7.74 -8.62
C ASP A 286 -5.45 8.43 -7.56
N LEU A 287 -4.44 9.15 -8.04
CA LEU A 287 -3.42 9.81 -7.20
C LEU A 287 -4.05 10.87 -6.29
N LEU A 288 -5.06 11.57 -6.77
CA LEU A 288 -5.66 12.74 -6.13
C LEU A 288 -6.91 12.42 -5.31
N LYS A 289 -7.34 11.14 -5.25
CA LYS A 289 -8.41 10.70 -4.34
C LYS A 289 -8.24 11.28 -2.95
N GLY A 290 -9.16 12.15 -2.54
CA GLY A 290 -9.16 12.79 -1.22
C GLY A 290 -8.17 13.95 -1.05
N LEU A 291 -7.57 14.51 -2.10
CA LEU A 291 -6.86 15.79 -2.00
C LEU A 291 -7.88 16.92 -1.83
N LYS A 292 -7.77 17.75 -0.80
CA LYS A 292 -8.71 18.85 -0.58
C LYS A 292 -8.63 19.90 -1.71
N GLU A 293 -9.72 20.63 -1.89
CA GLU A 293 -9.76 21.86 -2.70
C GLU A 293 -8.66 22.85 -2.28
N GLY A 294 -7.97 23.43 -3.25
CA GLY A 294 -6.81 24.29 -3.03
C GLY A 294 -5.55 23.57 -2.49
N GLY A 295 -5.57 22.23 -2.39
CA GLY A 295 -4.45 21.42 -1.95
C GLY A 295 -3.26 21.47 -2.92
N ASN A 296 -2.09 21.03 -2.46
CA ASN A 296 -0.88 20.98 -3.27
C ASN A 296 -0.67 19.59 -3.89
N PHE A 297 -0.41 19.54 -5.20
CA PHE A 297 0.00 18.31 -5.89
C PHE A 297 1.40 18.48 -6.48
N LEU A 298 2.34 17.60 -6.14
CA LEU A 298 3.70 17.56 -6.67
C LEU A 298 3.93 16.31 -7.50
N LEU A 299 4.22 16.46 -8.79
CA LEU A 299 4.56 15.36 -9.70
C LEU A 299 6.03 15.41 -10.12
N ASN A 300 6.77 14.31 -9.90
CA ASN A 300 8.05 14.09 -10.54
C ASN A 300 7.83 13.62 -11.98
N THR A 301 8.24 14.42 -12.97
CA THR A 301 8.01 14.13 -14.37
C THR A 301 9.11 14.69 -15.27
N LEU A 302 9.33 14.03 -16.41
CA LEU A 302 10.19 14.52 -17.48
C LEU A 302 9.45 15.52 -18.38
N TRP A 303 8.12 15.54 -18.33
CA TRP A 303 7.27 16.35 -19.20
C TRP A 303 7.41 17.84 -18.90
N THR A 304 7.49 18.61 -19.99
CA THR A 304 7.31 20.05 -19.98
C THR A 304 5.84 20.43 -19.80
N GLN A 305 5.57 21.69 -19.48
CA GLN A 305 4.19 22.17 -19.29
C GLN A 305 3.29 21.95 -20.52
N GLU A 306 3.86 22.03 -21.74
CA GLU A 306 3.12 21.75 -22.98
C GLU A 306 2.80 20.26 -23.13
N GLU A 307 3.71 19.38 -22.70
CA GLU A 307 3.52 17.93 -22.75
C GLU A 307 2.56 17.41 -21.68
N LEU A 308 2.37 18.14 -20.56
CA LEU A 308 1.39 17.79 -19.53
C LEU A 308 -0.04 17.75 -20.10
N ASP A 309 -0.41 18.69 -20.95
CA ASP A 309 -1.76 18.76 -21.53
C ASP A 309 -2.09 17.51 -22.36
N LYS A 310 -1.10 17.02 -23.10
CA LYS A 310 -1.20 15.83 -23.94
C LYS A 310 -1.16 14.52 -23.14
N ASN A 311 -0.31 14.45 -22.11
CA ASN A 311 0.00 13.19 -21.44
C ASN A 311 -0.81 12.94 -20.16
N LEU A 312 -1.36 13.96 -19.51
CA LEU A 312 -2.19 13.74 -18.32
C LEU A 312 -3.58 13.22 -18.71
N PRO A 313 -4.10 12.19 -18.02
CA PRO A 313 -5.47 11.71 -18.14
C PRO A 313 -6.53 12.79 -17.90
N ALA A 314 -7.68 12.65 -18.55
CA ALA A 314 -8.76 13.64 -18.44
C ALA A 314 -9.36 13.73 -17.04
N ASP A 315 -9.49 12.61 -16.31
CA ASP A 315 -9.98 12.57 -14.94
C ASP A 315 -9.07 13.36 -13.98
N LEU A 316 -7.75 13.19 -14.11
CA LEU A 316 -6.75 13.91 -13.34
C LEU A 316 -6.76 15.41 -13.68
N LYS A 317 -6.83 15.76 -14.97
CA LYS A 317 -6.94 17.15 -15.44
C LYS A 317 -8.18 17.84 -14.89
N LYS A 318 -9.35 17.18 -14.98
CA LYS A 318 -10.62 17.67 -14.42
C LYS A 318 -10.49 17.93 -12.94
N TYR A 319 -10.02 16.95 -12.18
CA TYR A 319 -9.91 17.08 -10.72
C TYR A 319 -9.04 18.27 -10.34
N ILE A 320 -7.88 18.43 -10.99
CA ILE A 320 -6.96 19.55 -10.74
C ILE A 320 -7.65 20.90 -10.99
N ALA A 321 -8.37 21.03 -12.11
CA ALA A 321 -8.97 22.29 -12.53
C ALA A 321 -10.29 22.63 -11.80
N GLU A 322 -11.09 21.63 -11.43
CA GLU A 322 -12.36 21.82 -10.72
C GLU A 322 -12.17 22.12 -9.22
N ASN A 323 -11.08 21.62 -8.61
CA ASN A 323 -10.79 21.78 -7.19
C ASN A 323 -9.69 22.82 -6.91
N ASP A 324 -9.37 23.67 -7.89
CA ASP A 324 -8.35 24.73 -7.80
C ASP A 324 -7.01 24.23 -7.21
N ILE A 325 -6.58 23.04 -7.63
CA ILE A 325 -5.38 22.39 -7.09
C ILE A 325 -4.13 23.18 -7.48
N ASN A 326 -3.27 23.44 -6.49
CA ASN A 326 -1.96 24.02 -6.72
C ASN A 326 -1.02 22.93 -7.25
N PHE A 327 -0.92 22.83 -8.57
CA PHE A 327 -0.14 21.81 -9.25
C PHE A 327 1.30 22.25 -9.50
N TYR A 328 2.25 21.41 -9.08
CA TYR A 328 3.69 21.59 -9.22
C TYR A 328 4.33 20.40 -9.89
N THR A 329 5.34 20.66 -10.71
CA THR A 329 6.17 19.63 -11.34
C THR A 329 7.64 19.85 -11.03
N ILE A 330 8.40 18.76 -11.04
CA ILE A 330 9.86 18.79 -10.93
C ILE A 330 10.45 17.62 -11.73
N ASN A 331 11.57 17.85 -12.41
CA ASN A 331 12.32 16.77 -13.06
C ASN A 331 13.44 16.27 -12.14
N ALA A 332 13.07 15.57 -11.07
CA ALA A 332 14.01 15.12 -10.07
C ALA A 332 15.02 14.09 -10.61
N THR A 333 14.63 13.32 -11.63
CA THR A 333 15.50 12.36 -12.32
C THR A 333 16.66 13.06 -13.01
N LYS A 334 16.38 14.07 -13.83
CA LYS A 334 17.41 14.86 -14.52
C LYS A 334 18.31 15.59 -13.52
N ILE A 335 17.72 16.19 -12.48
CA ILE A 335 18.49 16.86 -11.42
C ILE A 335 19.47 15.88 -10.76
N ALA A 336 19.00 14.67 -10.42
CA ALA A 336 19.85 13.66 -9.79
C ALA A 336 20.97 13.17 -10.73
N GLU A 337 20.70 13.03 -12.03
CA GLU A 337 21.71 12.67 -13.03
C GLU A 337 22.76 13.76 -13.20
N ASP A 338 22.35 15.02 -13.36
CA ASP A 338 23.25 16.16 -13.57
C ASP A 338 24.19 16.39 -12.38
N ILE A 339 23.71 16.17 -11.15
CA ILE A 339 24.53 16.27 -9.92
C ILE A 339 25.42 15.02 -9.73
N GLY A 340 25.06 13.89 -10.36
CA GLY A 340 25.77 12.61 -10.26
C GLY A 340 25.26 11.69 -9.13
N LEU A 341 24.06 11.91 -8.61
CA LEU A 341 23.38 11.02 -7.65
C LEU A 341 22.76 9.78 -8.32
N GLY A 342 22.76 9.74 -9.66
CA GLY A 342 22.17 8.67 -10.46
C GLY A 342 20.64 8.71 -10.36
N HIS A 343 20.02 7.57 -10.06
CA HIS A 343 18.55 7.43 -9.98
C HIS A 343 17.96 7.81 -8.60
N ARG A 344 18.72 8.48 -7.72
CA ARG A 344 18.25 8.82 -6.36
C ARG A 344 17.60 10.20 -6.34
N ILE A 345 16.28 10.23 -6.43
CA ILE A 345 15.47 11.45 -6.42
C ILE A 345 15.05 11.92 -5.03
N ASN A 346 15.33 11.11 -3.99
CA ASN A 346 14.79 11.28 -2.65
C ASN A 346 15.09 12.66 -2.02
N MET A 347 16.32 13.19 -2.11
CA MET A 347 16.66 14.50 -1.53
C MET A 347 15.95 15.66 -2.26
N VAL A 348 15.83 15.57 -3.58
CA VAL A 348 15.16 16.58 -4.41
C VAL A 348 13.66 16.63 -4.09
N MET A 349 13.02 15.46 -4.04
CA MET A 349 11.59 15.37 -3.68
C MET A 349 11.34 15.77 -2.22
N GLN A 350 12.27 15.46 -1.32
CA GLN A 350 12.15 15.83 0.09
C GLN A 350 12.24 17.35 0.28
N SER A 351 13.16 18.04 -0.40
CA SER A 351 13.24 19.51 -0.28
C SER A 351 12.01 20.19 -0.90
N ALA A 352 11.51 19.69 -2.03
CA ALA A 352 10.26 20.15 -2.61
C ALA A 352 9.06 19.96 -1.66
N PHE A 353 8.99 18.85 -0.94
CA PHE A 353 7.98 18.63 0.09
C PHE A 353 8.03 19.71 1.18
N PHE A 354 9.21 20.01 1.72
CA PHE A 354 9.33 21.01 2.79
C PHE A 354 8.94 22.42 2.32
N ASP A 355 9.24 22.76 1.08
CA ASP A 355 8.86 24.05 0.47
C ASP A 355 7.34 24.18 0.29
N LEU A 356 6.70 23.12 -0.23
CA LEU A 356 5.29 23.16 -0.60
C LEU A 356 4.34 22.84 0.56
N ALA A 357 4.68 21.89 1.43
CA ALA A 357 3.80 21.48 2.53
C ALA A 357 3.78 22.49 3.68
N LYS A 358 4.80 23.37 3.76
CA LYS A 358 4.90 24.47 4.75
C LYS A 358 4.64 24.02 6.19
N VAL A 359 5.09 22.82 6.54
CA VAL A 359 4.98 22.28 7.91
C VAL A 359 5.85 23.08 8.88
N ILE A 360 7.00 23.56 8.41
CA ILE A 360 7.90 24.47 9.11
C ILE A 360 8.36 25.57 8.14
N PRO A 361 8.88 26.72 8.62
CA PRO A 361 9.44 27.74 7.76
C PRO A 361 10.53 27.20 6.82
N GLN A 362 10.53 27.66 5.58
CA GLN A 362 11.43 27.17 4.52
C GLN A 362 12.91 27.28 4.90
N GLU A 363 13.33 28.39 5.51
CA GLU A 363 14.71 28.61 5.95
C GLU A 363 15.16 27.58 7.00
N GLU A 364 14.27 27.25 7.94
CA GLU A 364 14.51 26.23 8.96
C GLU A 364 14.56 24.83 8.35
N ALA A 365 13.65 24.53 7.42
CA ALA A 365 13.65 23.25 6.71
C ALA A 365 14.95 22.99 5.97
N VAL A 366 15.44 23.97 5.20
CA VAL A 366 16.70 23.86 4.46
C VAL A 366 17.87 23.65 5.42
N LYS A 367 17.89 24.39 6.53
CA LYS A 367 18.91 24.23 7.57
C LYS A 367 18.91 22.80 8.12
N TYR A 368 17.77 22.30 8.60
CA TYR A 368 17.69 20.97 9.21
C TYR A 368 17.98 19.85 8.21
N LEU A 369 17.56 19.98 6.95
CA LEU A 369 17.92 19.04 5.88
C LEU A 369 19.43 18.99 5.68
N LYS A 370 20.10 20.13 5.58
CA LYS A 370 21.56 20.19 5.38
C LYS A 370 22.32 19.61 6.58
N GLU A 371 21.86 19.87 7.81
CA GLU A 371 22.41 19.26 9.03
C GLU A 371 22.19 17.74 9.07
N ALA A 372 21.01 17.25 8.66
CA ALA A 372 20.71 15.83 8.57
C ALA A 372 21.56 15.10 7.51
N ILE A 373 21.83 15.77 6.39
CA ILE A 373 22.74 15.28 5.34
C ILE A 373 24.15 15.11 5.89
N GLU A 374 24.67 16.07 6.64
CA GLU A 374 26.00 15.95 7.27
C GLU A 374 26.07 14.80 8.25
N LYS A 375 25.06 14.65 9.12
CA LYS A 375 24.97 13.56 10.09
C LYS A 375 24.92 12.19 9.42
N THR A 376 24.19 12.07 8.31
CA THR A 376 23.93 10.79 7.62
C THR A 376 25.07 10.41 6.67
N TYR A 377 25.60 11.37 5.92
CA TYR A 377 26.54 11.13 4.83
C TYR A 377 27.95 11.67 5.09
N GLY A 378 28.21 12.36 6.20
CA GLY A 378 29.54 12.91 6.53
C GLY A 378 30.66 11.87 6.50
N LYS A 379 30.36 10.63 6.89
CA LYS A 379 31.33 9.50 6.85
C LYS A 379 31.61 8.98 5.43
N LYS A 380 30.83 9.36 4.42
CA LYS A 380 30.98 8.91 3.02
C LYS A 380 31.82 9.88 2.17
N GLY A 381 32.29 10.99 2.75
CA GLY A 381 33.16 11.96 2.10
C GLY A 381 32.43 13.23 1.65
N GLU A 382 33.18 14.33 1.59
CA GLU A 382 32.67 15.69 1.35
C GLU A 382 31.98 15.83 -0.01
N LYS A 383 32.48 15.14 -1.05
CA LYS A 383 31.85 15.15 -2.38
C LYS A 383 30.40 14.66 -2.34
N ILE A 384 30.12 13.57 -1.62
CA ILE A 384 28.76 13.02 -1.50
C ILE A 384 27.88 13.98 -0.69
N VAL A 385 28.41 14.57 0.39
CA VAL A 385 27.69 15.56 1.18
C VAL A 385 27.29 16.77 0.33
N GLN A 386 28.23 17.32 -0.45
CA GLN A 386 27.98 18.49 -1.29
C GLN A 386 26.95 18.20 -2.39
N MET A 387 27.02 17.03 -3.04
CA MET A 387 26.01 16.61 -4.02
C MET A 387 24.60 16.56 -3.42
N ASN A 388 24.45 16.05 -2.19
CA ASN A 388 23.14 16.02 -1.54
C ASN A 388 22.66 17.41 -1.12
N LYS A 389 23.58 18.31 -0.69
CA LYS A 389 23.23 19.71 -0.39
C LYS A 389 22.78 20.47 -1.64
N GLU A 390 23.45 20.26 -2.77
CA GLU A 390 23.05 20.84 -4.05
C GLU A 390 21.68 20.30 -4.52
N ALA A 391 21.40 19.02 -4.29
CA ALA A 391 20.09 18.44 -4.58
C ALA A 391 18.96 19.08 -3.76
N VAL A 392 19.22 19.48 -2.50
CA VAL A 392 18.25 20.23 -1.68
C VAL A 392 17.98 21.60 -2.31
N ASP A 393 19.04 22.33 -2.66
CA ASP A 393 18.93 23.68 -3.23
C ASP A 393 18.18 23.65 -4.57
N LYS A 394 18.52 22.72 -5.46
CA LYS A 394 17.84 22.53 -6.75
C LYS A 394 16.40 22.06 -6.61
N GLY A 395 16.10 21.20 -5.63
CA GLY A 395 14.73 20.76 -5.38
C GLY A 395 13.78 21.86 -4.93
N ILE A 396 14.31 23.03 -4.54
CA ILE A 396 13.52 24.23 -4.25
C ILE A 396 13.53 25.16 -5.46
N SER A 397 14.70 25.44 -6.05
CA SER A 397 14.83 26.43 -7.13
C SER A 397 14.28 25.98 -8.47
N GLU A 398 14.22 24.67 -8.74
CA GLU A 398 13.73 24.10 -10.00
C GLU A 398 12.28 23.60 -9.93
N LEU A 399 11.55 23.92 -8.85
CA LEU A 399 10.11 23.68 -8.78
C LEU A 399 9.36 24.56 -9.78
N VAL A 400 8.51 23.93 -10.59
CA VAL A 400 7.67 24.64 -11.57
C VAL A 400 6.23 24.58 -11.11
N LYS A 401 5.64 25.75 -10.82
CA LYS A 401 4.18 25.87 -10.66
C LYS A 401 3.55 25.82 -12.04
N VAL A 402 2.62 24.89 -12.25
CA VAL A 402 1.92 24.71 -13.52
C VAL A 402 0.76 25.70 -13.59
N ASP A 403 0.66 26.45 -14.68
CA ASP A 403 -0.53 27.24 -14.98
C ASP A 403 -1.61 26.29 -15.49
N VAL A 404 -2.57 25.95 -14.63
CA VAL A 404 -3.66 25.02 -14.94
C VAL A 404 -4.63 25.69 -15.93
N PRO A 405 -4.78 25.17 -17.16
CA PRO A 405 -5.70 25.74 -18.14
C PRO A 405 -7.16 25.51 -17.72
N GLU A 406 -8.04 26.49 -17.97
CA GLU A 406 -9.47 26.32 -17.72
C GLU A 406 -10.10 25.22 -18.60
N SER A 407 -9.51 24.94 -19.76
CA SER A 407 -9.93 23.85 -20.66
C SER A 407 -9.89 22.47 -20.00
N TRP A 408 -9.08 22.28 -18.95
CA TRP A 408 -8.98 21.00 -18.24
C TRP A 408 -10.27 20.59 -17.54
N LYS A 409 -11.14 21.54 -17.16
CA LYS A 409 -12.47 21.23 -16.59
C LYS A 409 -13.33 20.43 -17.58
N GLY A 410 -13.12 20.63 -18.88
CA GLY A 410 -13.84 19.93 -19.95
C GLY A 410 -13.00 18.87 -20.66
N ALA A 411 -11.88 18.43 -20.09
CA ALA A 411 -11.01 17.46 -20.75
C ALA A 411 -11.77 16.15 -21.02
N GLU A 412 -11.56 15.54 -22.18
CA GLU A 412 -12.07 14.20 -22.46
C GLU A 412 -10.86 13.39 -22.94
N ASP A 413 -10.80 12.11 -22.54
CA ASP A 413 -9.73 11.25 -23.04
C ASP A 413 -9.96 11.04 -24.54
N GLU A 414 -8.96 11.37 -25.36
CA GLU A 414 -9.08 11.25 -26.83
C GLU A 414 -9.21 9.79 -27.31
N CYS A 415 -9.10 8.81 -26.42
CA CYS A 415 -9.51 7.43 -26.63
C CYS A 415 -9.91 6.85 -25.26
N ALA A 416 -11.21 6.77 -24.96
CA ALA A 416 -11.66 5.78 -23.99
C ALA A 416 -11.19 4.42 -24.49
N ASP A 417 -10.31 3.77 -23.72
CA ASP A 417 -9.76 2.43 -23.93
C ASP A 417 -9.84 1.93 -25.38
N VAL A 418 -8.69 1.89 -26.07
CA VAL A 418 -8.52 0.78 -27.02
C VAL A 418 -8.46 -0.48 -26.16
N GLU A 419 -9.62 -0.94 -25.66
CA GLU A 419 -9.84 -2.34 -25.36
C GLU A 419 -9.27 -3.04 -26.56
N THR A 420 -8.23 -3.84 -26.33
CA THR A 420 -7.52 -4.56 -27.38
C THR A 420 -8.42 -5.63 -28.01
N GLY A 421 -9.74 -5.45 -28.10
CA GLY A 421 -10.72 -6.40 -28.62
C GLY A 421 -10.67 -7.79 -27.98
N LYS A 422 -9.86 -7.97 -26.93
CA LYS A 422 -9.52 -9.25 -26.33
C LYS A 422 -10.34 -9.41 -25.07
N GLU A 423 -11.22 -10.40 -25.10
CA GLU A 423 -12.03 -10.81 -23.96
C GLU A 423 -11.08 -11.30 -22.83
N LYS A 424 -10.92 -10.48 -21.79
CA LYS A 424 -10.15 -10.86 -20.60
C LYS A 424 -10.98 -11.82 -19.74
N PRO A 425 -10.36 -12.83 -19.09
CA PRO A 425 -11.08 -13.70 -18.17
C PRO A 425 -11.76 -12.91 -17.07
N GLU A 426 -12.94 -13.36 -16.63
CA GLU A 426 -13.76 -12.68 -15.61
C GLU A 426 -12.97 -12.34 -14.35
N PHE A 427 -12.12 -13.26 -13.87
CA PHE A 427 -11.28 -13.04 -12.69
C PHE A 427 -10.29 -11.87 -12.87
N ILE A 428 -9.78 -11.66 -14.09
CA ILE A 428 -8.86 -10.56 -14.38
C ILE A 428 -9.60 -9.23 -14.27
N LYS A 429 -10.76 -9.12 -14.93
CA LYS A 429 -11.58 -7.90 -14.97
C LYS A 429 -12.18 -7.54 -13.61
N ASN A 430 -12.70 -8.54 -12.90
CA ASN A 430 -13.51 -8.32 -11.69
C ASN A 430 -12.71 -8.37 -10.39
N VAL A 431 -11.49 -8.92 -10.40
CA VAL A 431 -10.65 -9.06 -9.19
C VAL A 431 -9.27 -8.45 -9.38
N LEU A 432 -8.49 -8.94 -10.34
CA LEU A 432 -7.09 -8.53 -10.47
C LEU A 432 -6.93 -7.05 -10.81
N GLU A 433 -7.70 -6.54 -11.79
CA GLU A 433 -7.60 -5.16 -12.23
C GLU A 433 -8.02 -4.16 -11.15
N PRO A 434 -9.19 -4.30 -10.48
CA PRO A 434 -9.55 -3.45 -9.34
C PRO A 434 -8.51 -3.49 -8.22
N VAL A 435 -8.02 -4.67 -7.84
CA VAL A 435 -6.99 -4.79 -6.79
C VAL A 435 -5.71 -4.07 -7.21
N ASN A 436 -5.26 -4.23 -8.45
CA ASN A 436 -4.07 -3.54 -8.96
C ASN A 436 -4.24 -2.03 -9.02
N ARG A 437 -5.44 -1.50 -9.27
CA ARG A 437 -5.76 -0.06 -9.20
C ARG A 437 -5.91 0.48 -7.77
N GLN A 438 -5.69 -0.34 -6.75
CA GLN A 438 -5.93 0.01 -5.33
C GLN A 438 -7.41 0.22 -4.98
N GLU A 439 -8.32 -0.45 -5.69
CA GLU A 439 -9.78 -0.44 -5.50
C GLU A 439 -10.28 -1.75 -4.87
N GLY A 440 -9.38 -2.61 -4.39
CA GLY A 440 -9.73 -3.91 -3.81
C GLY A 440 -10.60 -3.81 -2.55
N ASP A 441 -10.59 -2.68 -1.86
CA ASP A 441 -11.45 -2.42 -0.71
C ASP A 441 -12.94 -2.27 -1.08
N ASP A 442 -13.23 -1.90 -2.34
CA ASP A 442 -14.59 -1.69 -2.86
C ASP A 442 -15.23 -3.00 -3.37
N LEU A 443 -14.46 -4.10 -3.44
CA LEU A 443 -14.96 -5.40 -3.86
C LEU A 443 -15.89 -6.00 -2.79
N PRO A 444 -17.16 -6.32 -3.11
CA PRO A 444 -18.08 -6.92 -2.15
C PRO A 444 -17.75 -8.39 -1.87
N VAL A 445 -18.32 -8.93 -0.79
CA VAL A 445 -18.14 -10.34 -0.39
C VAL A 445 -18.55 -11.32 -1.50
N SER A 446 -19.60 -11.01 -2.27
CA SER A 446 -20.04 -11.82 -3.41
C SER A 446 -18.97 -12.09 -4.46
N THR A 447 -17.98 -11.20 -4.60
CA THR A 447 -16.83 -11.34 -5.51
C THR A 447 -16.03 -12.62 -5.23
N PHE A 448 -16.06 -13.11 -3.99
CA PHE A 448 -15.28 -14.25 -3.53
C PHE A 448 -16.13 -15.50 -3.29
N VAL A 449 -17.42 -15.48 -3.61
CA VAL A 449 -18.29 -16.66 -3.53
C VAL A 449 -17.82 -17.73 -4.53
N GLY A 450 -17.78 -18.98 -4.08
CA GLY A 450 -17.13 -20.09 -4.80
C GLY A 450 -15.60 -20.14 -4.66
N ARG A 451 -15.02 -19.24 -3.87
CA ARG A 451 -13.59 -19.17 -3.50
C ARG A 451 -13.41 -18.99 -2.00
N GLU A 452 -14.36 -19.48 -1.20
CA GLU A 452 -14.36 -19.36 0.25
C GLU A 452 -13.13 -20.01 0.90
N ASP A 453 -12.51 -20.96 0.20
CA ASP A 453 -11.26 -21.63 0.58
C ASP A 453 -9.99 -20.85 0.22
N GLY A 454 -10.12 -19.71 -0.47
CA GLY A 454 -9.01 -18.89 -0.93
C GLY A 454 -8.37 -19.35 -2.25
N THR A 455 -9.04 -20.16 -3.06
CA THR A 455 -8.51 -20.63 -4.35
C THR A 455 -8.50 -19.53 -5.43
N PHE A 456 -7.36 -19.35 -6.12
CA PHE A 456 -7.14 -18.37 -7.20
C PHE A 456 -6.69 -19.07 -8.51
N PRO A 457 -7.03 -18.53 -9.70
CA PRO A 457 -6.57 -19.11 -10.96
C PRO A 457 -5.06 -18.87 -11.18
N GLN A 458 -4.42 -19.75 -11.95
CA GLN A 458 -3.01 -19.61 -12.33
C GLN A 458 -2.83 -18.63 -13.51
N GLY A 459 -1.60 -18.17 -13.75
CA GLY A 459 -1.25 -17.37 -14.95
C GLY A 459 -1.74 -15.92 -14.95
N THR A 460 -2.28 -15.43 -13.83
CA THR A 460 -2.82 -14.06 -13.73
C THR A 460 -1.77 -12.97 -13.89
N ALA A 461 -0.50 -13.26 -13.55
CA ALA A 461 0.61 -12.32 -13.68
C ALA A 461 0.85 -11.84 -15.13
N ALA A 462 0.47 -12.65 -16.13
CA ALA A 462 0.61 -12.30 -17.54
C ALA A 462 -0.18 -11.04 -17.95
N PHE A 463 -1.22 -10.69 -17.18
CA PHE A 463 -2.09 -9.55 -17.43
C PHE A 463 -1.66 -8.28 -16.70
N GLU A 464 -0.65 -8.31 -15.82
CA GLU A 464 -0.28 -7.12 -15.04
C GLU A 464 0.43 -6.04 -15.83
N LYS A 465 1.34 -6.41 -16.75
CA LYS A 465 2.09 -5.50 -17.65
C LYS A 465 2.59 -4.24 -16.94
N ARG A 466 3.29 -4.43 -15.81
CA ARG A 466 3.57 -3.39 -14.81
C ARG A 466 4.32 -2.16 -15.33
N GLY A 467 5.21 -2.33 -16.31
CA GLY A 467 6.00 -1.25 -16.93
C GLY A 467 6.87 -0.48 -15.92
N ILE A 468 7.61 -1.19 -15.08
CA ILE A 468 8.39 -0.59 -13.96
C ILE A 468 9.88 -0.42 -14.25
N ALA A 469 10.40 -0.97 -15.34
CA ALA A 469 11.80 -0.84 -15.68
C ALA A 469 12.12 0.57 -16.21
N VAL A 470 13.24 1.14 -15.78
CA VAL A 470 13.82 2.35 -16.39
C VAL A 470 14.43 2.00 -17.75
N ASN A 471 15.17 0.89 -17.81
CA ASN A 471 15.80 0.40 -19.02
C ASN A 471 15.44 -1.06 -19.28
N VAL A 472 15.29 -1.44 -20.54
CA VAL A 472 15.04 -2.82 -20.98
C VAL A 472 16.09 -3.23 -22.02
N PRO A 473 16.40 -4.54 -22.16
CA PRO A 473 17.41 -5.00 -23.10
C PRO A 473 16.89 -4.96 -24.54
N GLU A 474 17.64 -4.29 -25.42
CA GLU A 474 17.43 -4.25 -26.86
C GLU A 474 18.31 -5.32 -27.55
N TRP A 475 17.71 -6.14 -28.41
CA TRP A 475 18.39 -7.23 -29.09
C TRP A 475 19.18 -6.76 -30.32
N GLN A 476 20.49 -7.03 -30.34
CA GLN A 476 21.37 -6.75 -31.47
C GLN A 476 21.53 -8.04 -32.31
N ILE A 477 20.78 -8.11 -33.41
CA ILE A 477 20.63 -9.31 -34.25
C ILE A 477 21.96 -9.86 -34.80
N ASP A 478 22.87 -8.98 -35.19
CA ASP A 478 24.14 -9.36 -35.82
C ASP A 478 25.11 -10.01 -34.83
N ASN A 479 25.09 -9.54 -33.59
CA ASN A 479 25.96 -10.00 -32.52
C ASN A 479 25.46 -11.29 -31.86
N CYS A 480 24.20 -11.65 -32.06
CA CYS A 480 23.58 -12.78 -31.38
C CYS A 480 24.08 -14.13 -31.92
N ILE A 481 24.60 -14.96 -31.02
CA ILE A 481 25.06 -16.33 -31.31
C ILE A 481 24.01 -17.42 -31.02
N GLN A 482 22.77 -17.04 -30.70
CA GLN A 482 21.63 -17.95 -30.47
C GLN A 482 21.87 -19.02 -29.39
N CYS A 483 22.40 -18.62 -28.23
CA CYS A 483 22.75 -19.53 -27.13
C CYS A 483 21.66 -19.69 -26.06
N ASN A 484 20.62 -18.86 -26.10
CA ASN A 484 19.51 -18.77 -25.14
C ASN A 484 19.87 -18.50 -23.67
N GLN A 485 21.14 -18.21 -23.33
CA GLN A 485 21.55 -17.93 -21.95
C GLN A 485 20.82 -16.72 -21.34
N CYS A 486 20.49 -15.71 -22.15
CA CYS A 486 19.73 -14.55 -21.71
C CYS A 486 18.33 -14.90 -21.18
N SER A 487 17.66 -15.87 -21.81
CA SER A 487 16.38 -16.43 -21.33
C SER A 487 16.60 -17.26 -20.07
N PHE A 488 17.63 -18.11 -20.08
CA PHE A 488 17.92 -19.03 -18.98
C PHE A 488 18.17 -18.32 -17.64
N VAL A 489 18.80 -17.15 -17.66
CA VAL A 489 19.09 -16.38 -16.43
C VAL A 489 18.01 -15.38 -16.07
N CYS A 490 16.96 -15.25 -16.88
CA CYS A 490 15.94 -14.23 -16.66
C CYS A 490 15.07 -14.58 -15.44
N PRO A 491 15.07 -13.77 -14.38
CA PRO A 491 14.31 -14.08 -13.17
C PRO A 491 12.79 -13.88 -13.30
N HIS A 492 12.32 -13.38 -14.44
CA HIS A 492 10.90 -13.06 -14.65
C HIS A 492 10.35 -13.62 -15.96
N ALA A 493 11.14 -14.43 -16.68
CA ALA A 493 10.79 -14.98 -17.99
C ALA A 493 10.37 -13.91 -19.03
N VAL A 494 10.95 -12.70 -18.97
CA VAL A 494 10.58 -11.55 -19.82
C VAL A 494 11.34 -11.50 -21.15
N ILE A 495 12.34 -12.35 -21.33
CA ILE A 495 13.15 -12.45 -22.54
C ILE A 495 13.15 -13.91 -22.97
N ARG A 496 12.62 -14.21 -24.16
CA ARG A 496 12.42 -15.58 -24.63
C ARG A 496 12.95 -15.76 -26.06
N PRO A 497 13.50 -16.94 -26.38
CA PRO A 497 13.85 -17.29 -27.74
C PRO A 497 12.65 -17.90 -28.46
N PHE A 498 12.39 -17.45 -29.67
CA PHE A 498 11.34 -17.95 -30.54
C PHE A 498 11.94 -18.56 -31.80
N LEU A 499 11.43 -19.73 -32.18
CA LEU A 499 11.67 -20.36 -33.47
C LEU A 499 10.45 -20.11 -34.35
N VAL A 500 10.68 -19.48 -35.49
CA VAL A 500 9.65 -18.93 -36.37
C VAL A 500 9.73 -19.67 -37.70
N ASP A 501 8.61 -20.23 -38.16
CA ASP A 501 8.52 -20.84 -39.49
C ASP A 501 8.23 -19.78 -40.58
N GLU A 502 8.18 -20.21 -41.85
CA GLU A 502 8.00 -19.31 -42.99
C GLU A 502 6.66 -18.55 -42.95
N ASP A 503 5.58 -19.23 -42.54
CA ASP A 503 4.24 -18.64 -42.46
C ASP A 503 4.15 -17.67 -41.27
N GLU A 504 4.68 -18.06 -40.11
CA GLU A 504 4.77 -17.19 -38.93
C GLU A 504 5.66 -15.97 -39.19
N LYS A 505 6.73 -16.08 -39.99
CA LYS A 505 7.56 -14.92 -40.36
C LYS A 505 6.81 -13.98 -41.30
N LYS A 506 6.06 -14.53 -42.26
CA LYS A 506 5.31 -13.75 -43.24
C LYS A 506 4.19 -12.92 -42.61
N ASN A 507 3.57 -13.44 -41.55
CA ASN A 507 2.47 -12.76 -40.84
C ASN A 507 2.95 -11.87 -39.69
N ALA A 508 4.26 -11.80 -39.43
CA ALA A 508 4.81 -11.02 -38.33
C ALA A 508 4.78 -9.51 -38.61
N PRO A 509 4.74 -8.66 -37.56
CA PRO A 509 4.91 -7.22 -37.71
C PRO A 509 6.20 -6.86 -38.45
N GLU A 510 6.23 -5.71 -39.14
CA GLU A 510 7.41 -5.29 -39.92
C GLU A 510 8.68 -5.18 -39.05
N ALA A 511 8.54 -4.75 -37.80
CA ALA A 511 9.62 -4.65 -36.83
C ALA A 511 10.03 -6.00 -36.17
N PHE A 512 9.40 -7.12 -36.55
CA PHE A 512 9.68 -8.46 -36.00
C PHE A 512 10.87 -9.11 -36.72
N GLU A 513 12.03 -8.48 -36.62
CA GLU A 513 13.24 -8.95 -37.28
C GLU A 513 13.67 -10.35 -36.80
N THR A 514 14.15 -11.18 -37.71
CA THR A 514 14.56 -12.56 -37.43
C THR A 514 15.88 -12.88 -38.10
N LYS A 515 16.63 -13.83 -37.54
CA LYS A 515 17.87 -14.35 -38.13
C LYS A 515 17.79 -15.86 -38.28
N LYS A 516 18.37 -16.39 -39.35
CA LYS A 516 18.35 -17.82 -39.66
C LYS A 516 18.76 -18.68 -38.47
N ALA A 517 17.95 -19.67 -38.10
CA ALA A 517 18.21 -20.50 -36.92
C ALA A 517 19.48 -21.36 -37.11
N MET A 518 20.30 -21.42 -36.07
CA MET A 518 21.57 -22.15 -36.03
C MET A 518 21.45 -23.41 -35.18
N GLY A 519 21.66 -24.57 -35.80
CA GLY A 519 21.70 -25.85 -35.12
C GLY A 519 21.13 -26.98 -35.98
N LYS A 520 21.58 -28.20 -35.74
CA LYS A 520 21.04 -29.40 -36.40
C LYS A 520 19.59 -29.62 -35.95
N GLY A 521 18.67 -29.78 -36.89
CA GLY A 521 17.23 -29.93 -36.63
C GLY A 521 16.45 -28.62 -36.61
N LEU A 522 17.11 -27.49 -36.86
CA LEU A 522 16.48 -26.16 -36.98
C LEU A 522 16.54 -25.61 -38.42
N GLU A 523 16.89 -26.46 -39.39
CA GLU A 523 16.99 -26.07 -40.79
C GLU A 523 15.63 -25.59 -41.32
N GLY A 524 15.64 -24.44 -42.02
CA GLY A 524 14.42 -23.83 -42.56
C GLY A 524 13.66 -22.95 -41.57
N LEU A 525 14.08 -22.88 -40.31
CA LEU A 525 13.50 -21.99 -39.30
C LEU A 525 14.30 -20.70 -39.14
N GLU A 526 13.61 -19.70 -38.62
CA GLU A 526 14.12 -18.41 -38.22
C GLU A 526 14.15 -18.30 -36.69
N TYR A 527 15.03 -17.46 -36.16
CA TYR A 527 15.26 -17.32 -34.73
C TYR A 527 15.16 -15.84 -34.32
N ARG A 528 14.50 -15.60 -33.19
CA ARG A 528 14.42 -14.28 -32.57
C ARG A 528 14.53 -14.37 -31.06
N ILE A 529 15.23 -13.41 -30.46
CA ILE A 529 15.07 -13.10 -29.04
C ILE A 529 14.02 -11.98 -28.94
N GLN A 530 12.93 -12.23 -28.23
CA GLN A 530 11.89 -11.24 -28.01
C GLN A 530 11.79 -10.91 -26.52
N ILE A 531 11.55 -9.64 -26.22
CA ILE A 531 11.50 -9.07 -24.88
C ILE A 531 10.08 -8.55 -24.63
N SER A 532 9.53 -8.83 -23.43
CA SER A 532 8.34 -8.16 -22.91
C SER A 532 8.79 -6.89 -22.19
N PRO A 533 8.66 -5.70 -22.82
CA PRO A 533 9.13 -4.46 -22.19
C PRO A 533 8.35 -4.15 -20.91
N LEU A 534 7.05 -4.42 -20.89
CA LEU A 534 6.16 -4.09 -19.77
C LEU A 534 6.27 -5.06 -18.58
N ASP A 535 6.81 -6.26 -18.77
CA ASP A 535 7.05 -7.18 -17.65
C ASP A 535 8.50 -7.13 -17.15
N CYS A 536 9.41 -6.54 -17.94
CA CYS A 536 10.82 -6.44 -17.59
C CYS A 536 11.02 -5.57 -16.34
N THR A 537 11.94 -5.99 -15.47
CA THR A 537 12.34 -5.22 -14.28
C THR A 537 13.67 -4.49 -14.47
N GLY A 538 14.28 -4.55 -15.65
CA GLY A 538 15.52 -3.85 -15.98
C GLY A 538 16.75 -4.29 -15.20
N CYS A 539 16.80 -5.52 -14.67
CA CYS A 539 17.90 -5.99 -13.82
C CYS A 539 19.26 -6.12 -14.53
N GLY A 540 19.28 -6.21 -15.87
CA GLY A 540 20.51 -6.30 -16.65
C GLY A 540 21.16 -7.69 -16.72
N ASN A 541 20.69 -8.70 -15.95
CA ASN A 541 21.28 -10.04 -15.91
C ASN A 541 21.48 -10.67 -17.31
N CYS A 542 20.50 -10.49 -18.20
CA CYS A 542 20.55 -11.03 -19.56
C CYS A 542 21.65 -10.37 -20.42
N ALA A 543 21.86 -9.06 -20.27
CA ALA A 543 22.92 -8.33 -20.95
C ALA A 543 24.30 -8.67 -20.37
N ASP A 544 24.39 -8.84 -19.06
CA ASP A 544 25.62 -9.21 -18.36
C ASP A 544 26.11 -10.61 -18.77
N VAL A 545 25.24 -11.62 -18.74
CA VAL A 545 25.61 -13.00 -19.08
C VAL A 545 25.90 -13.20 -20.58
N CYS A 546 25.47 -12.26 -21.44
CA CYS A 546 25.59 -12.41 -22.89
C CYS A 546 27.05 -12.74 -23.30
N PRO A 547 27.33 -13.94 -23.85
CA PRO A 547 28.69 -14.42 -24.09
C PRO A 547 29.24 -14.01 -25.46
N ALA A 548 28.49 -13.25 -26.25
CA ALA A 548 28.93 -12.74 -27.54
C ALA A 548 30.09 -11.76 -27.36
N LYS A 549 31.05 -11.76 -28.30
CA LYS A 549 32.24 -10.89 -28.24
C LYS A 549 31.85 -9.41 -28.19
N GLU A 550 30.91 -9.04 -29.05
CA GLU A 550 30.17 -7.78 -28.96
C GLU A 550 28.83 -8.08 -28.33
N LYS A 551 28.37 -7.24 -27.39
CA LYS A 551 27.16 -7.52 -26.63
C LYS A 551 25.95 -7.56 -27.57
N ALA A 552 25.21 -8.67 -27.52
CA ALA A 552 23.98 -8.86 -28.30
C ALA A 552 22.73 -8.32 -27.60
N LEU A 553 22.88 -7.77 -26.40
CA LEU A 553 21.83 -7.14 -25.62
C LEU A 553 22.39 -5.85 -25.01
N ILE A 554 21.75 -4.72 -25.30
CA ILE A 554 22.15 -3.40 -24.81
C ILE A 554 20.96 -2.81 -24.06
N MET A 555 21.19 -2.32 -22.84
CA MET A 555 20.11 -1.69 -22.05
C MET A 555 19.76 -0.33 -22.66
N LYS A 556 18.48 -0.12 -22.96
CA LYS A 556 17.93 1.12 -23.54
C LYS A 556 16.76 1.64 -22.70
N PRO A 557 16.49 2.96 -22.70
CA PRO A 557 15.33 3.52 -22.02
C PRO A 557 14.04 2.84 -22.48
N ILE A 558 13.17 2.47 -21.54
CA ILE A 558 11.94 1.71 -21.82
C ILE A 558 11.04 2.39 -22.87
N GLU A 559 10.94 3.72 -22.83
CA GLU A 559 10.13 4.53 -23.74
C GLU A 559 10.55 4.36 -25.20
N THR A 560 11.83 4.09 -25.46
CA THR A 560 12.34 3.84 -26.83
C THR A 560 11.99 2.45 -27.36
N GLN A 561 11.44 1.58 -26.49
CA GLN A 561 11.26 0.16 -26.78
C GLN A 561 9.78 -0.27 -26.72
N VAL A 562 8.94 0.35 -25.90
CA VAL A 562 7.56 -0.11 -25.64
C VAL A 562 6.71 -0.17 -26.91
N ASP A 563 6.67 0.89 -27.70
CA ASP A 563 5.79 1.00 -28.88
C ASP A 563 6.10 -0.06 -29.94
N VAL A 564 7.38 -0.41 -30.08
CA VAL A 564 7.86 -1.40 -31.06
C VAL A 564 7.82 -2.81 -30.49
N GLN A 565 8.28 -3.01 -29.25
CA GLN A 565 8.48 -4.33 -28.69
C GLN A 565 7.22 -4.94 -28.07
N SER A 566 6.24 -4.14 -27.65
CA SER A 566 4.98 -4.70 -27.08
C SER A 566 4.16 -5.42 -28.16
N PRO A 567 3.90 -4.85 -29.35
CA PRO A 567 3.21 -5.58 -30.42
C PRO A 567 3.99 -6.81 -30.90
N ASN A 568 5.32 -6.73 -30.94
CA ASN A 568 6.19 -7.86 -31.26
C ASN A 568 6.10 -8.97 -30.20
N TRP A 569 6.04 -8.63 -28.92
CA TRP A 569 5.86 -9.58 -27.83
C TRP A 569 4.51 -10.30 -27.93
N ASP A 570 3.44 -9.54 -28.14
CA ASP A 570 2.10 -10.08 -28.29
C ASP A 570 2.02 -11.03 -29.49
N TYR A 571 2.61 -10.64 -30.63
CA TYR A 571 2.71 -11.52 -31.80
C TYR A 571 3.45 -12.82 -31.47
N ALA A 572 4.61 -12.73 -30.79
CA ALA A 572 5.40 -13.90 -30.43
C ALA A 572 4.65 -14.86 -29.50
N MET A 573 3.88 -14.34 -28.55
CA MET A 573 3.14 -15.16 -27.58
C MET A 573 1.88 -15.79 -28.17
N GLU A 574 1.20 -15.12 -29.09
CA GLU A 574 -0.12 -15.55 -29.58
C GLU A 574 -0.07 -16.30 -30.91
N ASN A 575 0.89 -15.98 -31.77
CA ASN A 575 0.92 -16.45 -33.15
C ASN A 575 2.09 -17.40 -33.45
N VAL A 576 3.17 -17.35 -32.67
CA VAL A 576 4.31 -18.25 -32.85
C VAL A 576 4.11 -19.52 -32.02
N LYS A 577 4.04 -20.67 -32.69
CA LYS A 577 3.87 -21.97 -32.04
C LYS A 577 5.13 -22.36 -31.27
N ILE A 578 4.94 -22.96 -30.10
CA ILE A 578 6.02 -23.56 -29.30
C ILE A 578 6.62 -24.75 -30.07
N LYS A 579 7.94 -24.71 -30.29
CA LYS A 579 8.71 -25.72 -31.04
C LYS A 579 9.81 -26.33 -30.15
N ASP A 580 9.41 -26.82 -28.99
CA ASP A 580 10.31 -27.28 -27.91
C ASP A 580 10.80 -28.74 -28.07
N ASN A 581 10.33 -29.43 -29.10
CA ASN A 581 10.66 -30.82 -29.43
C ASN A 581 11.83 -30.96 -30.42
N LEU A 582 12.33 -29.84 -30.96
CA LEU A 582 13.38 -29.82 -31.99
C LEU A 582 14.81 -29.91 -31.42
N MET A 583 14.98 -29.69 -30.11
CA MET A 583 16.27 -29.77 -29.42
C MET A 583 16.14 -30.48 -28.08
N ASN A 584 17.26 -31.03 -27.58
CA ASN A 584 17.29 -31.69 -26.28
C ASN A 584 17.07 -30.68 -25.14
N LYS A 585 15.95 -30.83 -24.41
CA LYS A 585 15.57 -30.02 -23.23
C LYS A 585 16.57 -30.11 -22.06
N GLY A 586 17.45 -31.12 -22.02
CA GLY A 586 18.54 -31.21 -21.04
C GLY A 586 19.73 -30.29 -21.30
N THR A 587 19.72 -29.51 -22.39
CA THR A 587 20.77 -28.52 -22.70
C THR A 587 20.27 -27.11 -22.40
N VAL A 588 21.18 -26.17 -22.06
CA VAL A 588 20.82 -24.75 -21.82
C VAL A 588 20.09 -24.15 -23.02
N LYS A 589 20.51 -24.43 -24.26
CA LYS A 589 19.83 -23.91 -25.44
C LYS A 589 18.45 -24.53 -25.62
N GLY A 590 18.36 -25.86 -25.57
CA GLY A 590 17.11 -26.59 -25.81
C GLY A 590 16.04 -26.36 -24.75
N SER A 591 16.43 -26.23 -23.47
CA SER A 591 15.48 -26.00 -22.37
C SER A 591 14.69 -24.70 -22.56
N GLN A 592 15.32 -23.68 -23.14
CA GLN A 592 14.73 -22.35 -23.29
C GLN A 592 13.77 -22.21 -24.47
N PHE A 593 13.66 -23.23 -25.34
CA PHE A 593 12.57 -23.27 -26.32
C PHE A 593 11.26 -23.82 -25.73
N ALA A 594 11.31 -24.43 -24.54
CA ALA A 594 10.11 -24.79 -23.81
C ALA A 594 9.45 -23.56 -23.19
N GLN A 595 8.13 -23.58 -23.08
CA GLN A 595 7.39 -22.50 -22.44
C GLN A 595 7.70 -22.47 -20.92
N PRO A 596 8.12 -21.32 -20.37
CA PRO A 596 8.22 -21.14 -18.93
C PRO A 596 6.82 -21.12 -18.31
N LEU A 597 6.61 -21.89 -17.25
CA LEU A 597 5.34 -21.96 -16.51
C LEU A 597 5.34 -21.11 -15.23
N LEU A 598 6.48 -20.51 -14.88
CA LEU A 598 6.60 -19.43 -13.92
C LEU A 598 7.08 -18.17 -14.65
N GLU A 599 6.23 -17.15 -14.68
CA GLU A 599 6.50 -15.89 -15.39
C GLU A 599 6.03 -14.68 -14.57
N PHE A 600 6.73 -13.56 -14.73
CA PHE A 600 6.32 -12.23 -14.25
C PHE A 600 6.02 -12.13 -12.74
N SER A 601 6.72 -12.94 -11.92
CA SER A 601 6.53 -12.94 -10.47
C SER A 601 6.81 -11.57 -9.82
N GLY A 602 6.24 -11.33 -8.63
CA GLY A 602 6.53 -10.15 -7.80
C GLY A 602 7.91 -10.12 -7.14
N ALA A 603 8.85 -10.97 -7.58
CA ALA A 603 10.20 -11.05 -7.04
C ALA A 603 11.07 -9.83 -7.39
N CYS A 604 12.16 -9.64 -6.64
CA CYS A 604 13.08 -8.53 -6.84
C CYS A 604 13.70 -8.52 -8.25
N ALA A 605 14.07 -7.34 -8.75
CA ALA A 605 14.88 -7.23 -9.95
C ALA A 605 16.20 -7.99 -9.76
N GLY A 606 16.49 -8.96 -10.63
CA GLY A 606 17.71 -9.77 -10.53
C GLY A 606 17.65 -10.87 -9.46
N CYS A 607 16.44 -11.29 -9.04
CA CYS A 607 16.26 -12.34 -8.04
C CYS A 607 17.06 -13.60 -8.38
N GLY A 608 17.79 -14.13 -7.40
CA GLY A 608 18.57 -15.36 -7.57
C GLY A 608 17.78 -16.65 -7.40
N GLU A 609 16.48 -16.61 -7.07
CA GLU A 609 15.67 -17.80 -6.81
C GLU A 609 14.90 -18.24 -8.06
N THR A 610 14.18 -17.33 -8.70
CA THR A 610 13.26 -17.63 -9.80
C THR A 610 13.89 -18.19 -11.08
N PRO A 611 15.16 -17.93 -11.44
CA PRO A 611 15.79 -18.63 -12.57
C PRO A 611 15.93 -20.16 -12.39
N TYR A 612 15.83 -20.67 -11.16
CA TYR A 612 15.90 -22.11 -10.89
C TYR A 612 14.56 -22.85 -11.05
N ALA A 613 13.45 -22.10 -11.19
CA ALA A 613 12.09 -22.63 -11.15
C ALA A 613 11.66 -23.38 -12.42
#